data_AF-A0A7S3PMF2-F1
#
_entry.id   AF-A0A7S3PMF2-F1
#
_cell.length_a   1.000
_cell.length_b   1.000
_cell.length_c   1.000
_cell.angle_alpha   90.00
_cell.angle_beta   90.00
_cell.angle_gamma   90.00
#
_symmetry.space_group_name_H-M   'P 1'
#
loop_
_entity.id
_entity.type
_entity.pdbx_description
1 polymer ?
#
loop_
_entity_poly.entity_id
_entity_poly.type
_entity_poly.pdbx_seq_one_letter_code
_entity_poly.pdbx_strand_id
1 'polypeptide(L)'
;YHKNLMIATGLLTIGGAVAILSERQPDSWFSFAILHAQVGIPVILSTFVMILMGIFRPHASEDFMSKSAARKIFEIVHPNLGRITFAGAVLNMGSGIPLLFDSDSFDLDYASYAVWGFYGLILILGLICKIRDQRKGSKEGGIEPVENDYSDETYMTSGQMKTGADFYDNDDVSL
;
A
#
# COMPACT_ATOMS: atom_id res chain seq x y z
N TYR A 1 12.91 -0.81 5.98
CA TYR A 1 12.06 -0.68 7.18
C TYR A 1 10.61 -1.11 6.94
N HIS A 2 9.91 -0.55 5.94
CA HIS A 2 8.49 -0.87 5.67
C HIS A 2 8.19 -2.36 5.43
N LYS A 3 9.04 -3.08 4.68
CA LYS A 3 8.87 -4.52 4.41
C LYS A 3 8.92 -5.36 5.69
N ASN A 4 9.91 -5.11 6.56
CA ASN A 4 10.08 -5.85 7.82
C ASN A 4 8.92 -5.58 8.78
N LEU A 5 8.45 -4.33 8.85
CA LEU A 5 7.29 -3.98 9.67
C LEU A 5 6.02 -4.70 9.18
N MET A 6 5.76 -4.73 7.88
CA MET A 6 4.59 -5.43 7.34
C MET A 6 4.63 -6.95 7.59
N ILE A 7 5.81 -7.56 7.48
CA ILE A 7 5.99 -8.99 7.79
C ILE A 7 5.71 -9.23 9.28
N ALA A 8 6.27 -8.41 10.16
CA ALA A 8 6.06 -8.52 11.60
C ALA A 8 4.57 -8.37 11.97
N THR A 9 3.89 -7.35 11.43
CA THR A 9 2.45 -7.15 11.65
C THR A 9 1.65 -8.34 11.12
N GLY A 10 1.99 -8.86 9.94
CA GLY A 10 1.34 -10.02 9.35
C GLY A 10 1.46 -11.28 10.21
N LEU A 11 2.66 -11.56 10.73
CA LEU A 11 2.89 -12.68 11.64
C LEU A 11 2.11 -12.53 12.94
N LEU A 12 2.05 -11.31 13.48
CA LEU A 12 1.30 -11.02 14.70
C LEU A 12 -0.22 -11.21 14.49
N THR A 13 -0.75 -10.80 13.33
CA THR A 13 -2.16 -11.05 12.95
C THR A 13 -2.46 -12.54 12.83
N ILE A 14 -1.59 -13.32 12.19
CA ILE A 14 -1.77 -14.78 12.06
C ILE A 14 -1.70 -15.45 13.42
N GLY A 15 -0.71 -15.10 14.25
CA GLY A 15 -0.55 -15.65 15.60
C GLY A 15 -1.77 -15.37 16.48
N GLY A 16 -2.30 -14.14 16.45
CA GLY A 16 -3.52 -13.79 17.16
C GLY A 16 -4.75 -14.56 16.68
N ALA A 17 -4.91 -14.72 15.36
CA ALA A 17 -6.01 -15.51 14.80
C ALA A 17 -5.94 -16.99 15.22
N VAL A 18 -4.74 -17.61 15.20
CA VAL A 18 -4.53 -19.00 15.62
C VAL A 18 -4.81 -19.16 17.11
N ALA A 19 -4.36 -18.24 17.96
CA ALA A 19 -4.63 -18.27 19.40
C ALA A 19 -6.15 -18.28 19.68
N ILE A 20 -6.90 -17.37 19.05
CA ILE A 20 -8.36 -17.29 19.18
C ILE A 20 -9.06 -18.56 18.68
N LEU A 21 -8.59 -19.14 17.57
CA LEU A 21 -9.13 -20.39 17.04
C LEU A 21 -8.81 -21.60 17.94
N SER A 22 -7.67 -21.58 18.63
CA SER A 22 -7.21 -22.68 19.50
C SER A 22 -7.93 -22.75 20.85
N GLU A 23 -8.41 -21.61 21.36
CA GLU A 23 -9.08 -21.52 22.66
C GLU A 23 -10.59 -21.81 22.57
N ARG A 24 -11.10 -22.04 21.35
CA ARG A 24 -12.54 -22.11 21.10
C ARG A 24 -13.13 -23.50 21.28
N GLN A 25 -14.20 -23.56 22.08
CA GLN A 25 -15.08 -24.71 22.21
C GLN A 25 -15.96 -24.86 20.94
N PRO A 26 -16.13 -26.09 20.41
CA PRO A 26 -16.83 -26.38 19.15
C PRO A 26 -18.29 -25.91 19.08
N ASP A 27 -18.90 -25.59 20.22
CA ASP A 27 -20.34 -25.29 20.30
C ASP A 27 -20.64 -23.78 20.13
N SER A 28 -19.60 -22.94 20.07
CA SER A 28 -19.70 -21.47 20.04
C SER A 28 -19.54 -20.84 18.65
N TRP A 29 -19.52 -21.66 17.58
CA TRP A 29 -19.24 -21.20 16.22
C TRP A 29 -20.19 -20.11 15.70
N PHE A 30 -21.43 -20.04 16.22
CA PHE A 30 -22.45 -19.08 15.80
C PHE A 30 -22.68 -17.90 16.75
N SER A 31 -22.11 -17.90 17.96
CA SER A 31 -22.30 -16.84 18.97
C SER A 31 -21.20 -15.78 18.95
N PHE A 32 -20.52 -15.59 17.82
CA PHE A 32 -19.87 -14.31 17.61
C PHE A 32 -20.97 -13.24 17.64
N ALA A 33 -20.76 -12.08 18.27
CA ALA A 33 -21.48 -10.90 17.83
C ALA A 33 -21.23 -10.83 16.32
N ILE A 34 -22.27 -11.15 15.54
CA ILE A 34 -22.17 -11.62 14.16
C ILE A 34 -21.27 -10.72 13.32
N LEU A 35 -21.29 -9.42 13.63
CA LEU A 35 -20.47 -8.39 13.02
C LEU A 35 -18.95 -8.55 13.23
N HIS A 36 -18.48 -8.94 14.42
CA HIS A 36 -17.04 -9.08 14.71
C HIS A 36 -16.42 -10.20 13.85
N ALA A 37 -16.98 -11.41 13.86
CA ALA A 37 -16.45 -12.46 12.99
C ALA A 37 -16.60 -12.14 11.50
N GLN A 38 -17.77 -11.61 11.09
CA GLN A 38 -18.04 -11.30 9.69
C GLN A 38 -17.09 -10.24 9.11
N VAL A 39 -16.64 -9.27 9.92
CA VAL A 39 -15.68 -8.25 9.49
C VAL A 39 -14.24 -8.73 9.69
N GLY A 40 -13.95 -9.44 10.78
CA GLY A 40 -12.61 -9.92 11.12
C GLY A 40 -12.03 -10.90 10.10
N ILE A 41 -12.84 -11.84 9.60
CA ILE A 41 -12.37 -12.82 8.61
C ILE A 41 -11.91 -12.14 7.30
N PRO A 42 -12.71 -11.29 6.64
CA PRO A 42 -12.27 -10.52 5.47
C PRO A 42 -11.03 -9.67 5.73
N VAL A 43 -10.88 -9.08 6.92
CA VAL A 43 -9.70 -8.28 7.28
C VAL A 43 -8.44 -9.13 7.31
N ILE A 44 -8.49 -10.32 7.92
CA ILE A 44 -7.36 -11.26 7.96
C ILE A 44 -6.99 -11.70 6.54
N LEU A 45 -7.98 -12.10 5.74
CA LEU A 45 -7.76 -12.52 4.35
C LEU A 45 -7.15 -11.39 3.50
N SER A 46 -7.69 -10.18 3.62
CA SER A 46 -7.18 -9.01 2.90
C SER A 46 -5.76 -8.65 3.33
N THR A 47 -5.44 -8.78 4.62
CA THR A 47 -4.08 -8.58 5.14
C THR A 47 -3.10 -9.58 4.52
N PHE A 48 -3.49 -10.85 4.41
CA PHE A 48 -2.67 -11.87 3.77
C PHE A 48 -2.43 -11.56 2.28
N VAL A 49 -3.48 -11.20 1.55
CA VAL A 49 -3.37 -10.76 0.15
C VAL A 49 -2.43 -9.55 0.02
N MET A 50 -2.53 -8.57 0.92
CA MET A 50 -1.66 -7.39 0.94
C MET A 50 -0.19 -7.74 1.16
N ILE A 51 0.11 -8.73 2.01
CA ILE A 51 1.49 -9.22 2.22
C ILE A 51 1.99 -9.88 0.94
N LEU A 52 1.21 -10.78 0.33
CA LEU A 52 1.58 -11.43 -0.93
C LEU A 52 1.82 -10.41 -2.05
N MET A 53 0.93 -9.44 -2.20
CA MET A 53 1.11 -8.33 -3.14
C MET A 53 2.42 -7.58 -2.89
N GLY A 54 2.78 -7.31 -1.63
CA GLY A 54 4.04 -6.67 -1.29
C GLY A 54 5.28 -7.51 -1.65
N ILE A 55 5.20 -8.84 -1.51
CA ILE A 55 6.26 -9.78 -1.90
C ILE A 55 6.41 -9.83 -3.42
N PHE A 56 5.30 -9.94 -4.13
CA PHE A 56 5.25 -10.02 -5.60
C PHE A 56 5.12 -8.64 -6.27
N ARG A 57 5.62 -7.59 -5.63
CA ARG A 57 5.58 -6.24 -6.17
C ARG A 57 6.29 -6.22 -7.54
N PRO A 58 5.63 -5.79 -8.62
CA PRO A 58 6.29 -5.65 -9.93
C PRO A 58 7.45 -4.66 -9.85
N HIS A 59 8.65 -5.10 -10.22
CA HIS A 59 9.84 -4.26 -10.31
C HIS A 59 9.79 -3.43 -11.61
N ALA A 60 10.52 -2.31 -11.65
CA ALA A 60 10.67 -1.57 -12.91
C ALA A 60 11.51 -2.42 -13.87
N SER A 61 11.22 -2.34 -15.17
CA SER A 61 12.18 -2.77 -16.19
C SER A 61 13.43 -1.89 -16.10
N GLU A 62 14.60 -2.49 -16.32
CA GLU A 62 15.88 -1.79 -16.31
C GLU A 62 15.95 -0.75 -17.45
N ASP A 63 15.22 -0.99 -18.53
CA ASP A 63 14.99 -0.01 -19.57
C ASP A 63 14.04 1.06 -19.03
N PHE A 64 14.59 2.24 -18.75
CA PHE A 64 13.95 3.46 -18.23
C PHE A 64 12.74 3.98 -19.05
N MET A 65 12.28 3.21 -20.04
CA MET A 65 11.20 3.53 -20.96
C MET A 65 9.88 2.96 -20.43
N SER A 66 9.22 3.74 -19.56
CA SER A 66 7.84 3.59 -19.08
C SER A 66 7.54 2.48 -18.05
N LYS A 67 6.69 2.81 -17.06
CA LYS A 67 6.20 1.84 -16.06
C LYS A 67 5.33 0.78 -16.74
N SER A 68 5.61 -0.50 -16.46
CA SER A 68 4.75 -1.61 -16.88
C SER A 68 3.29 -1.42 -16.41
N ALA A 69 2.33 -1.91 -17.21
CA ALA A 69 0.91 -1.83 -16.87
C ALA A 69 0.61 -2.49 -15.50
N ALA A 70 1.25 -3.62 -15.22
CA ALA A 70 1.15 -4.31 -13.94
C ALA A 70 1.61 -3.42 -12.76
N ARG A 71 2.72 -2.68 -12.92
CA ARG A 71 3.17 -1.75 -11.88
C ARG A 71 2.21 -0.58 -11.68
N LYS A 72 1.62 -0.05 -12.75
CA LYS A 72 0.61 1.03 -12.65
C LYS A 72 -0.62 0.56 -11.87
N ILE A 73 -1.14 -0.63 -12.18
CA ILE A 73 -2.28 -1.23 -11.46
C ILE A 73 -1.91 -1.46 -10.00
N PHE A 74 -0.72 -2.03 -9.74
CA PHE A 74 -0.24 -2.27 -8.39
C PHE A 74 -0.18 -0.98 -7.55
N GLU A 75 0.38 0.10 -8.11
CA GLU A 75 0.51 1.40 -7.44
C GLU A 75 -0.85 2.03 -7.10
N ILE A 76 -1.93 1.66 -7.80
CA ILE A 76 -3.30 2.11 -7.51
C ILE A 76 -3.98 1.17 -6.51
N VAL A 77 -3.95 -0.13 -6.76
CA VAL A 77 -4.72 -1.12 -5.97
C VAL A 77 -4.12 -1.30 -4.58
N HIS A 78 -2.81 -1.47 -4.48
CA HIS A 78 -2.14 -1.78 -3.21
C HIS A 78 -2.43 -0.75 -2.10
N PRO A 79 -2.23 0.57 -2.30
CA PRO A 79 -2.49 1.54 -1.23
C PRO A 79 -3.98 1.68 -0.91
N ASN A 80 -4.88 1.52 -1.88
CA ASN A 80 -6.32 1.62 -1.64
C ASN A 80 -6.86 0.40 -0.89
N LEU A 81 -6.44 -0.80 -1.26
CA LEU A 81 -6.78 -2.03 -0.55
C LEU A 81 -6.27 -1.96 0.90
N GLY A 82 -5.03 -1.50 1.11
CA GLY A 82 -4.50 -1.30 2.47
C GLY A 82 -5.33 -0.35 3.34
N ARG A 83 -5.87 0.73 2.77
CA ARG A 83 -6.77 1.66 3.49
C ARG A 83 -8.10 1.01 3.85
N ILE A 84 -8.70 0.26 2.92
CA ILE A 84 -9.96 -0.45 3.15
C ILE A 84 -9.77 -1.53 4.22
N THR A 85 -8.70 -2.32 4.13
CA THR A 85 -8.36 -3.34 5.13
C THR A 85 -8.15 -2.70 6.50
N PHE A 86 -7.45 -1.58 6.57
CA PHE A 86 -7.25 -0.85 7.81
C PHE A 86 -8.57 -0.34 8.41
N ALA A 87 -9.45 0.26 7.60
CA ALA A 87 -10.77 0.70 8.05
C ALA A 87 -11.62 -0.49 8.57
N GLY A 88 -11.62 -1.60 7.84
CA GLY A 88 -12.27 -2.83 8.28
C GLY A 88 -11.70 -3.37 9.58
N ALA A 89 -10.38 -3.31 9.76
CA ALA A 89 -9.73 -3.73 11.00
C ALA A 89 -10.18 -2.87 12.19
N VAL A 90 -10.28 -1.54 12.01
CA VAL A 90 -10.79 -0.63 13.04
C VAL A 90 -12.24 -0.96 13.41
N LEU A 91 -13.11 -1.18 12.41
CA LEU A 91 -14.50 -1.59 12.65
C LEU A 91 -14.58 -2.94 13.38
N ASN A 92 -13.76 -3.90 12.97
CA ASN A 92 -13.68 -5.20 13.61
C ASN A 92 -13.27 -5.08 15.08
N MET A 93 -12.23 -4.30 15.36
CA MET A 93 -11.74 -4.14 16.73
C MET A 93 -12.77 -3.41 17.59
N GLY A 94 -13.45 -2.38 17.06
CA GLY A 94 -14.54 -1.69 17.75
C GLY A 94 -15.72 -2.59 18.10
N SER A 95 -16.09 -3.53 17.22
CA SER A 95 -17.18 -4.49 17.50
C SER A 95 -16.77 -5.61 18.48
N GLY A 96 -15.48 -5.85 18.68
CA GLY A 96 -14.97 -6.84 19.63
C GLY A 96 -14.86 -6.32 21.07
N ILE A 97 -14.78 -5.00 21.28
CA ILE A 97 -14.66 -4.40 22.62
C ILE A 97 -15.86 -4.79 23.51
N PRO A 98 -17.13 -4.61 23.10
CA PRO A 98 -18.26 -4.98 23.97
C PRO A 98 -18.27 -6.47 24.36
N LEU A 99 -17.80 -7.36 23.48
CA LEU A 99 -17.72 -8.80 23.74
C LEU A 99 -16.72 -9.17 24.85
N LEU A 100 -15.68 -8.36 25.06
CA LEU A 100 -14.68 -8.59 26.11
C LEU A 100 -15.21 -8.22 27.51
N PHE A 101 -16.20 -7.33 27.58
CA PHE A 101 -16.66 -6.72 28.82
C PHE A 101 -18.06 -7.13 29.25
N ASP A 102 -18.69 -8.10 28.57
CA ASP A 102 -19.96 -8.73 28.96
C ASP A 102 -19.80 -9.66 30.20
N SER A 103 -18.79 -9.42 31.03
CA SER A 103 -18.42 -10.19 32.22
C SER A 103 -18.43 -9.32 33.49
N ASP A 104 -19.60 -8.78 33.84
CA ASP A 104 -20.09 -8.34 35.17
C ASP A 104 -19.17 -7.57 36.16
N SER A 105 -17.94 -7.15 35.81
CA SER A 105 -16.95 -6.77 36.84
C SER A 105 -15.94 -5.69 36.47
N PHE A 106 -15.97 -5.12 35.26
CA PHE A 106 -15.05 -4.05 34.86
C PHE A 106 -15.81 -2.81 34.37
N ASP A 107 -15.41 -1.62 34.82
CA ASP A 107 -15.87 -0.33 34.31
C ASP A 107 -15.61 -0.23 32.80
N LEU A 108 -16.62 -0.63 32.03
CA LEU A 108 -16.70 -0.67 30.56
C LEU A 108 -16.16 0.60 29.88
N ASP A 109 -16.33 1.73 30.55
CA ASP A 109 -15.98 3.04 30.04
C ASP A 109 -14.46 3.20 29.88
N TYR A 110 -13.65 2.91 30.90
CA TYR A 110 -12.21 3.22 30.86
C TYR A 110 -11.43 2.35 29.87
N ALA A 111 -11.76 1.06 29.78
CA ALA A 111 -11.07 0.17 28.86
C ALA A 111 -11.43 0.47 27.40
N SER A 112 -12.70 0.81 27.12
CA SER A 112 -13.09 1.26 25.79
C SER A 112 -12.41 2.59 25.42
N TYR A 113 -12.37 3.58 26.32
CA TYR A 113 -11.68 4.85 26.09
C TYR A 113 -10.18 4.67 25.87
N ALA A 114 -9.52 3.77 26.59
CA ALA A 114 -8.10 3.49 26.41
C ALA A 114 -7.81 2.89 25.02
N VAL A 115 -8.64 1.96 24.57
CA VAL A 115 -8.53 1.33 23.25
C VAL A 115 -8.79 2.35 22.15
N TRP A 116 -9.88 3.13 22.24
CA TRP A 116 -10.17 4.21 21.29
C TRP A 116 -9.13 5.33 21.30
N GLY A 117 -8.58 5.68 22.46
CA GLY A 117 -7.51 6.66 22.62
C GLY A 117 -6.21 6.20 21.95
N PHE A 118 -5.85 4.93 22.11
CA PHE A 118 -4.72 4.33 21.39
C PHE A 118 -4.93 4.33 19.87
N TYR A 119 -6.16 4.09 19.39
CA TYR A 119 -6.49 4.22 17.96
C TYR A 119 -6.38 5.65 17.44
N GLY A 120 -6.94 6.60 18.19
CA GLY A 120 -6.81 8.03 17.87
C GLY A 120 -5.34 8.43 17.73
N LEU A 121 -4.50 7.93 18.64
CA LEU A 121 -3.06 8.17 18.59
C LEU A 121 -2.40 7.58 17.33
N ILE A 122 -2.69 6.33 16.97
CA ILE A 122 -2.15 5.70 15.75
C ILE A 122 -2.57 6.47 14.50
N LEU A 123 -3.83 6.88 14.41
CA LEU A 123 -4.36 7.66 13.29
C LEU A 123 -3.68 9.03 13.17
N ILE A 124 -3.54 9.74 14.29
CA ILE A 124 -2.87 11.04 14.36
C ILE A 124 -1.40 10.90 13.93
N LEU A 125 -0.69 9.89 14.44
CA LEU A 125 0.70 9.62 14.06
C LEU A 125 0.83 9.31 12.56
N GLY A 126 -0.08 8.50 12.01
CA GLY A 126 -0.13 8.21 10.58
C GLY A 126 -0.38 9.46 9.72
N LEU A 127 -1.28 10.33 10.16
CA LEU A 127 -1.56 11.61 9.50
C LEU A 127 -0.34 12.54 9.53
N ILE A 128 0.32 12.67 10.69
CA ILE A 128 1.54 13.46 10.85
C ILE A 128 2.63 12.96 9.91
N CYS A 129 2.87 11.65 9.85
CA CYS A 129 3.84 11.04 8.93
C CYS A 129 3.53 11.37 7.46
N LYS A 130 2.26 11.27 7.04
CA LYS A 130 1.82 11.60 5.68
C LYS A 130 2.05 13.08 5.35
N ILE A 131 1.69 13.99 6.26
CA ILE A 131 1.91 15.44 6.06
C ILE A 131 3.40 15.75 5.95
N ARG A 132 4.25 15.10 6.77
CA ARG A 132 5.70 15.28 6.71
C ARG A 132 6.29 14.78 5.38
N ASP A 133 5.79 13.67 4.85
CA ASP A 133 6.22 13.11 3.57
C ASP A 133 5.89 14.05 2.39
N GLN A 134 4.66 14.58 2.36
CA GLN A 134 4.25 15.58 1.37
C GLN A 134 5.09 16.86 1.42
N ARG A 135 5.47 17.31 2.63
CA ARG A 135 6.35 18.48 2.80
C ARG A 135 7.78 18.22 2.32
N LYS A 136 8.28 16.99 2.38
CA LYS A 136 9.61 16.65 1.84
C LYS A 136 9.61 16.69 0.31
N GLY A 137 8.63 16.05 -0.34
CA GLY A 137 8.51 16.08 -1.79
C GLY A 137 8.31 17.49 -2.36
N SER A 138 7.60 18.36 -1.65
CA SER A 138 7.44 19.77 -2.04
C SER A 138 8.72 20.60 -1.93
N LYS A 139 9.69 20.21 -1.10
CA LYS A 139 10.98 20.91 -0.97
C LYS A 139 12.00 20.43 -2.00
N GLU A 140 11.92 19.17 -2.41
CA GLU A 140 12.79 18.60 -3.45
C GLU A 140 12.31 18.94 -4.88
N GLY A 141 11.01 19.21 -5.07
CA GLY A 141 10.46 19.73 -6.33
C GLY A 141 10.53 21.26 -6.46
N GLY A 142 11.13 21.94 -5.49
CA GLY A 142 11.40 23.38 -5.56
C GLY A 142 12.57 23.63 -6.50
N ILE A 143 12.26 23.74 -7.80
CA ILE A 143 12.96 24.51 -8.84
C ILE A 143 14.37 24.91 -8.39
N GLU A 144 15.38 24.09 -8.67
CA GLU A 144 16.66 24.69 -9.00
C GLU A 144 16.34 25.64 -10.16
N PRO A 145 16.66 26.95 -10.05
CA PRO A 145 16.56 27.81 -11.21
C PRO A 145 17.33 27.09 -12.31
N VAL A 146 16.64 26.72 -13.38
CA VAL A 146 17.29 26.40 -14.65
C VAL A 146 18.01 27.70 -14.97
N GLU A 147 19.28 27.77 -14.58
CA GLU A 147 20.20 28.76 -15.06
C GLU A 147 20.21 28.51 -16.56
N ASN A 148 19.34 29.27 -17.24
CA ASN A 148 19.34 29.40 -18.68
C ASN A 148 20.69 30.06 -19.00
N ASP A 149 21.73 29.24 -19.03
CA ASP A 149 22.94 29.51 -19.78
C ASP A 149 22.55 29.36 -21.26
N TYR A 150 21.73 30.32 -21.71
CA TYR A 150 21.62 30.67 -23.12
C TYR A 150 22.92 31.40 -23.45
N SER A 151 24.03 30.66 -23.46
CA SER A 151 25.18 31.03 -24.25
C SER A 151 24.75 30.85 -25.71
N ASP A 152 24.29 31.97 -26.25
CA ASP A 152 24.00 32.25 -27.64
C ASP A 152 25.23 31.94 -28.51
N GLU A 153 25.53 30.66 -28.74
CA GLU A 153 26.45 30.24 -29.79
C GLU A 153 25.63 29.86 -31.02
N THR A 154 25.41 30.91 -31.79
CA THR A 154 25.08 30.93 -33.21
C THR A 154 26.02 30.01 -34.00
N TYR A 155 25.82 28.69 -33.98
CA TYR A 155 26.36 27.82 -35.02
C TYR A 155 25.40 27.77 -36.21
N MET A 156 25.47 28.86 -36.96
CA MET A 156 25.36 28.82 -38.41
C MET A 156 26.48 27.91 -38.95
N THR A 157 26.20 26.63 -39.15
CA THR A 157 26.92 25.85 -40.16
C THR A 157 25.94 25.23 -41.12
N SER A 158 25.75 25.99 -42.18
CA SER A 158 25.29 25.59 -43.50
C SER A 158 25.72 24.18 -43.90
N GLY A 159 24.74 23.40 -44.34
CA GLY A 159 24.90 22.50 -45.49
C GLY A 159 25.46 21.13 -45.17
N GLN A 160 24.57 20.17 -44.99
CA GLN A 160 24.52 18.97 -45.84
C GLN A 160 23.09 18.42 -45.87
N MET A 161 22.33 18.80 -46.90
CA MET A 161 21.26 17.94 -47.41
C MET A 161 21.93 16.68 -47.97
N LYS A 162 21.81 15.55 -47.27
CA LYS A 162 21.95 14.24 -47.89
C LYS A 162 20.59 13.81 -48.42
N THR A 163 20.33 14.16 -49.67
CA THR A 163 19.37 13.45 -50.52
C THR A 163 20.07 12.21 -51.07
N GLY A 164 19.64 11.03 -50.62
CA GLY A 164 19.85 9.74 -51.27
C GLY A 164 18.78 8.80 -50.70
N ALA A 165 17.73 8.37 -51.40
CA ALA A 165 17.60 8.08 -52.83
C ALA A 165 18.81 7.29 -53.31
N ASP A 166 18.91 6.05 -52.83
CA ASP A 166 19.37 4.85 -53.54
C ASP A 166 19.09 3.64 -52.61
N PHE A 167 18.10 2.83 -52.95
CA PHE A 167 18.30 1.47 -53.48
C PHE A 167 18.75 0.45 -52.42
N TYR A 168 17.83 -0.40 -51.96
CA TYR A 168 17.89 -1.85 -52.20
C TYR A 168 16.49 -2.45 -51.98
N ASP A 169 15.83 -2.64 -53.11
CA ASP A 169 14.95 -3.78 -53.36
C ASP A 169 15.72 -5.07 -53.06
N ASN A 170 15.10 -5.96 -52.31
CA ASN A 170 15.38 -7.40 -52.38
C ASN A 170 14.12 -8.10 -51.86
N ASP A 171 13.11 -8.11 -52.73
CA ASP A 171 12.40 -9.35 -53.02
C ASP A 171 13.44 -10.47 -53.22
N ASP A 172 13.38 -11.52 -52.40
CA ASP A 172 13.24 -12.90 -52.90
C ASP A 172 13.57 -13.98 -51.84
N VAL A 173 12.56 -14.85 -51.65
CA VAL A 173 12.66 -16.32 -51.69
C VAL A 173 13.35 -17.04 -50.52
N SER A 174 12.57 -17.76 -49.69
CA SER A 174 12.34 -19.23 -49.87
C SER A 174 11.62 -19.89 -48.68
N LEU A 175 10.52 -20.59 -49.05
CA LEU A 175 9.88 -21.78 -48.45
C LEU A 175 9.27 -21.72 -47.05
#